data_AF-A0A1F7LM27-F1
#
_entry.id   AF-A0A1F7LM27-F1
#
_cell.length_a   1.000
_cell.length_b   1.000
_cell.length_c   1.000
_cell.angle_alpha   90.00
_cell.angle_beta   90.00
_cell.angle_gamma   90.00
#
_symmetry.space_group_name_H-M   'P 1'
#
loop_
_entity.id
_entity.type
_entity.pdbx_description
1 polymer ?
#
loop_
_entity_poly.entity_id
_entity_poly.type
_entity_poly.pdbx_seq_one_letter_code
_entity_poly.pdbx_strand_id
1 'polypeptide(L)'
;MSDRKYRQRGYRSEGAEPRRREPPAADAPRSGGMLARRTVSRCAACGAVLPVATAALEQCPHCRAAIRACRQCAHFDTGRRFECEEPIPERIADKSARNDCAAFALRVTVERDASPDSTRPGDIRRGFDDLFKK
;
A
#
# COMPACT_ATOMS: atom_id res chain seq x y z
N MET A 1 -25.65 21.59 -58.20
CA MET A 1 -24.25 21.29 -57.81
C MET A 1 -24.20 20.84 -56.34
N SER A 2 -24.12 19.53 -56.11
CA SER A 2 -23.40 18.95 -54.97
C SER A 2 -23.15 17.49 -55.31
N ASP A 3 -22.17 17.30 -56.17
CA ASP A 3 -21.52 16.02 -56.38
C ASP A 3 -20.83 15.63 -55.06
N ARG A 4 -21.26 14.54 -54.43
CA ARG A 4 -20.56 13.95 -53.29
C ARG A 4 -20.30 12.50 -53.60
N LYS A 5 -19.12 12.24 -54.14
CA LYS A 5 -18.60 10.91 -54.52
C LYS A 5 -18.37 9.94 -53.34
N TYR A 6 -18.52 10.37 -52.08
CA TYR A 6 -18.37 9.51 -50.91
C TYR A 6 -19.49 9.74 -49.88
N ARG A 7 -20.25 8.68 -49.55
CA ARG A 7 -21.39 8.66 -48.61
C ARG A 7 -20.97 8.35 -47.16
N GLN A 8 -19.77 8.75 -46.75
CA GLN A 8 -19.33 8.47 -45.39
C GLN A 8 -19.80 9.57 -44.42
N ARG A 9 -20.68 9.17 -43.50
CA ARG A 9 -21.24 9.99 -42.42
C ARG A 9 -20.19 10.13 -41.29
N GLY A 10 -19.02 10.68 -41.62
CA GLY A 10 -17.92 10.86 -40.67
C GLY A 10 -17.97 12.23 -40.01
N TYR A 11 -18.02 12.26 -38.68
CA TYR A 11 -17.84 13.42 -37.78
C TYR A 11 -18.98 14.44 -37.58
N ARG A 12 -20.24 14.09 -37.88
CA ARG A 12 -21.40 14.81 -37.28
C ARG A 12 -22.09 13.94 -36.24
N SER A 13 -21.63 14.03 -35.00
CA SER A 13 -22.40 13.62 -33.84
C SER A 13 -23.52 14.65 -33.64
N GLU A 14 -24.74 14.30 -34.04
CA GLU A 14 -25.94 15.04 -33.64
C GLU A 14 -26.01 14.98 -32.11
N GLY A 15 -26.20 16.14 -31.48
CA GLY A 15 -26.12 16.43 -30.05
C GLY A 15 -26.11 15.22 -29.10
N ALA A 16 -24.97 14.99 -28.45
CA ALA A 16 -24.92 14.09 -27.32
C ALA A 16 -25.68 14.73 -26.15
N GLU A 17 -26.96 14.39 -26.01
CA GLU A 17 -27.73 14.66 -24.79
C GLU A 17 -26.92 14.14 -23.59
N PRO A 18 -26.73 14.93 -22.51
CA PRO A 18 -26.05 14.46 -21.32
C PRO A 18 -26.91 13.37 -20.68
N ARG A 19 -26.59 12.10 -20.97
CA ARG A 19 -27.15 10.95 -20.27
C ARG A 19 -26.91 11.15 -18.78
N ARG A 20 -27.96 11.50 -18.02
CA ARG A 20 -27.93 11.40 -16.56
C ARG A 20 -27.58 9.96 -16.23
N ARG A 21 -26.38 9.72 -15.68
CA ARG A 21 -26.05 8.43 -15.10
C ARG A 21 -27.02 8.22 -13.94
N GLU A 22 -27.87 7.21 -14.04
CA GLU A 22 -28.65 6.76 -12.90
C GLU A 22 -27.68 6.35 -11.79
N PRO A 23 -27.94 6.76 -10.54
CA PRO A 23 -27.16 6.29 -9.42
C PRO A 23 -27.24 4.75 -9.38
N PRO A 24 -26.13 4.07 -9.06
CA PRO A 24 -26.15 2.62 -8.94
C PRO A 24 -27.22 2.19 -7.93
N ALA A 25 -27.84 1.03 -8.17
CA ALA A 25 -28.84 0.47 -7.26
C ALA A 25 -28.32 0.45 -5.82
N ALA A 26 -29.20 0.66 -4.84
CA ALA A 26 -28.82 0.70 -3.42
C ALA A 26 -28.11 -0.59 -2.95
N ASP A 27 -28.44 -1.71 -3.60
CA ASP A 27 -27.85 -3.04 -3.36
C ASP A 27 -26.69 -3.38 -4.30
N ALA A 28 -26.29 -2.46 -5.19
CA ALA A 28 -25.11 -2.67 -6.01
C ALA A 28 -23.89 -2.82 -5.07
N PRO A 29 -23.04 -3.85 -5.26
CA PRO A 29 -21.84 -3.99 -4.45
C PRO A 29 -21.06 -2.69 -4.59
N ARG A 30 -20.95 -1.95 -3.48
CA ARG A 30 -20.17 -0.72 -3.45
C ARG A 30 -18.79 -1.12 -3.92
N SER A 31 -18.40 -0.67 -5.10
CA SER A 31 -17.03 -0.83 -5.57
C SER A 31 -16.15 -0.28 -4.47
N GLY A 32 -15.46 -1.19 -3.78
CA GLY A 32 -14.83 -0.93 -2.49
C GLY A 32 -14.11 0.40 -2.57
N GLY A 33 -14.60 1.39 -1.81
CA GLY A 33 -13.93 2.67 -1.69
C GLY A 33 -12.46 2.40 -1.37
N MET A 34 -11.57 3.21 -1.93
CA MET A 34 -10.13 3.01 -1.77
C MET A 34 -9.82 2.79 -0.28
N LEU A 35 -9.41 1.55 0.07
CA LEU A 35 -9.14 1.17 1.46
C LEU A 35 -8.21 2.22 2.08
N ALA A 36 -8.50 2.62 3.32
CA ALA A 36 -7.64 3.53 4.04
C ALA A 36 -6.22 2.97 4.06
N ARG A 37 -5.24 3.85 3.89
CA ARG A 37 -3.82 3.47 3.91
C ARG A 37 -3.23 3.94 5.22
N ARG A 38 -2.53 3.06 5.93
CA ARG A 38 -1.77 3.40 7.13
C ARG A 38 -0.29 3.13 6.94
N THR A 39 0.54 4.02 7.47
CA THR A 39 1.99 3.82 7.57
C THR A 39 2.30 3.00 8.81
N VAL A 40 3.01 1.89 8.66
CA VAL A 40 3.45 1.05 9.77
C VAL A 40 4.93 0.74 9.66
N SER A 41 5.58 0.59 10.81
CA SER A 41 6.92 0.01 10.92
C SER A 41 6.79 -1.33 11.64
N ARG A 42 7.56 -2.33 11.20
CA ARG A 42 7.57 -3.67 11.79
C ARG A 42 8.97 -4.03 12.25
N CYS A 43 9.06 -4.77 13.35
CA CYS A 43 10.34 -5.31 13.78
C CYS A 43 10.83 -6.36 12.78
N ALA A 44 12.03 -6.19 12.25
CA ALA A 44 12.66 -7.16 11.35
C ALA A 44 12.98 -8.51 12.03
N ALA A 45 12.98 -8.58 13.37
CA ALA A 45 13.26 -9.80 14.12
C ALA A 45 12.02 -10.66 14.37
N CYS A 46 10.90 -10.04 14.78
CA CYS A 46 9.69 -10.77 15.21
C CYS A 46 8.42 -10.37 14.46
N GLY A 47 8.47 -9.40 13.55
CA GLY A 47 7.31 -8.95 12.77
C GLY A 47 6.29 -8.08 13.53
N ALA A 48 6.48 -7.87 14.84
CA ALA A 48 5.60 -7.03 15.64
C ALA A 48 5.54 -5.60 15.09
N VAL A 49 4.33 -5.04 15.04
CA VAL A 49 4.12 -3.64 14.65
C VAL A 49 4.72 -2.74 15.73
N LEU A 50 5.61 -1.85 15.31
CA LEU A 50 6.22 -0.87 16.18
C LEU A 50 5.27 0.34 16.31
N PRO A 51 5.15 0.94 17.51
CA PRO A 51 4.26 2.07 17.73
C PRO A 51 4.72 3.32 16.96
N VAL A 52 3.79 4.19 16.59
CA VAL A 52 4.04 5.36 15.71
C VAL A 52 5.16 6.29 16.22
N ALA A 53 5.39 6.35 17.53
CA ALA A 53 6.48 7.10 18.16
C ALA A 53 7.80 6.28 18.27
N THR A 54 8.18 5.57 17.20
CA THR A 54 9.39 4.72 17.19
C THR A 54 10.70 5.48 17.37
N ALA A 55 10.73 6.78 17.11
CA ALA A 55 11.95 7.59 17.22
C ALA A 55 12.58 7.57 18.63
N ALA A 56 11.79 7.29 19.67
CA ALA A 56 12.26 7.17 21.05
C ALA A 56 12.54 5.72 21.49
N LEU A 57 12.21 4.72 20.66
CA LEU A 57 12.36 3.32 21.03
C LEU A 57 13.72 2.78 20.58
N GLU A 58 14.56 2.46 21.56
CA GLU A 58 15.86 1.84 21.33
C GLU A 58 15.76 0.35 21.01
N GLN A 59 14.74 -0.31 21.57
CA GLN A 59 14.53 -1.76 21.49
C GLN A 59 13.07 -2.08 21.21
N CYS A 60 12.83 -3.21 20.56
CA CYS A 60 11.49 -3.72 20.32
C CYS A 60 10.83 -4.13 21.64
N PRO A 61 9.59 -3.69 21.93
CA PRO A 61 8.90 -4.06 23.17
C PRO A 61 8.58 -5.56 23.26
N HIS A 62 8.54 -6.27 22.14
CA HIS A 62 8.16 -7.68 22.09
C HIS A 62 9.36 -8.64 22.19
N CYS A 63 10.44 -8.39 21.44
CA CYS A 63 11.59 -9.30 21.37
C CYS A 63 12.91 -8.67 21.83
N ARG A 64 12.90 -7.41 22.28
CA ARG A 64 14.06 -6.63 22.74
C ARG A 64 15.18 -6.46 21.72
N ALA A 65 14.95 -6.81 20.46
CA ALA A 65 15.85 -6.51 19.36
C ALA A 65 16.09 -5.00 19.25
N ALA A 66 17.33 -4.59 19.01
CA ALA A 66 17.66 -3.19 18.72
C ALA A 66 16.86 -2.69 17.51
N ILE A 67 16.20 -1.54 17.66
CA ILE A 67 15.47 -0.89 16.56
C ILE A 67 16.44 -0.18 15.62
N ARG A 68 17.46 0.48 16.19
CA ARG A 68 18.53 1.14 15.45
C ARG A 68 19.60 0.13 15.01
N ALA A 69 19.27 -0.69 14.01
CA ALA A 69 20.16 -1.70 13.45
C ALA A 69 19.98 -1.79 11.93
N CYS A 70 21.00 -2.27 11.20
CA CYS A 70 21.00 -2.24 9.73
C CYS A 70 19.78 -2.95 9.13
N ARG A 71 19.40 -4.11 9.67
CA ARG A 71 18.26 -4.88 9.16
C ARG A 71 16.90 -4.17 9.26
N GLN A 72 16.78 -3.14 10.09
CA GLN A 72 15.57 -2.30 10.24
C GLN A 72 15.65 -1.00 9.45
N CYS A 73 16.79 -0.73 8.81
CA CYS A 73 17.01 0.48 8.03
C CYS A 73 16.25 0.40 6.69
N ALA A 74 15.74 1.54 6.22
CA ALA A 74 15.14 1.69 4.90
C ALA A 74 16.18 1.40 3.80
N HIS A 75 17.41 1.88 3.97
CA HIS A 75 18.52 1.79 3.03
C HIS A 75 19.26 0.43 3.02
N PHE A 76 18.79 -0.55 3.78
CA PHE A 76 19.44 -1.86 3.82
C PHE A 76 19.13 -2.66 2.55
N ASP A 77 20.19 -2.90 1.77
CA ASP A 77 20.17 -3.62 0.49
C ASP A 77 21.37 -4.56 0.40
N THR A 78 21.11 -5.87 0.42
CA THR A 78 22.14 -6.92 0.40
C THR A 78 22.94 -6.98 -0.91
N GLY A 79 22.47 -6.33 -1.98
CA GLY A 79 23.16 -6.29 -3.28
C GLY A 79 24.21 -5.18 -3.40
N ARG A 80 24.30 -4.28 -2.41
CA ARG A 80 25.19 -3.10 -2.44
C ARG A 80 26.47 -3.32 -1.65
N ARG A 81 27.47 -2.46 -1.90
CA ARG A 81 28.67 -2.38 -1.05
C ARG A 81 28.26 -2.15 0.40
N PHE A 82 28.80 -2.97 1.30
CA PHE A 82 28.50 -2.95 2.73
C PHE A 82 27.03 -3.21 3.11
N GLU A 83 26.23 -3.68 2.15
CA GLU A 83 24.81 -4.00 2.32
C GLU A 83 23.95 -2.74 2.60
N CYS A 84 24.34 -1.59 2.02
CA CYS A 84 23.70 -0.30 2.23
C CYS A 84 23.59 0.47 0.90
N GLU A 85 22.45 1.10 0.63
CA GLU A 85 22.27 1.99 -0.51
C GLU A 85 23.07 3.29 -0.37
N GLU A 86 23.14 3.80 0.86
CA GLU A 86 23.92 4.99 1.21
C GLU A 86 25.42 4.67 1.36
N PRO A 87 26.33 5.57 0.94
CA PRO A 87 27.76 5.38 1.11
C PRO A 87 28.14 5.51 2.59
N ILE A 88 28.49 4.40 3.23
CA ILE A 88 28.98 4.36 4.62
C ILE A 88 30.51 4.22 4.68
N PRO A 89 31.18 4.83 5.69
CA PRO A 89 32.63 4.84 5.78
C PRO A 89 33.22 3.44 6.07
N GLU A 90 32.52 2.64 6.89
CA GLU A 90 32.96 1.32 7.32
C GLU A 90 31.82 0.30 7.26
N ARG A 91 32.16 -0.96 7.01
CA ARG A 91 31.21 -2.06 7.04
C ARG A 91 30.79 -2.38 8.48
N ILE A 92 29.50 -2.25 8.75
CA ILE A 92 28.91 -2.78 9.99
C ILE A 92 28.85 -4.32 9.88
N ALA A 93 29.57 -5.03 10.74
CA ALA A 93 29.66 -6.50 10.69
C ALA A 93 28.37 -7.19 11.16
N ASP A 94 27.84 -6.78 12.32
CA ASP A 94 26.58 -7.29 12.85
C ASP A 94 25.42 -6.39 12.41
N LYS A 95 24.57 -6.91 11.51
CA LYS A 95 23.42 -6.18 10.96
C LYS A 95 22.20 -6.17 11.89
N SER A 96 22.23 -6.98 12.96
CA SER A 96 21.15 -7.12 13.93
C SER A 96 21.41 -6.37 15.24
N ALA A 97 22.68 -6.13 15.56
CA ALA A 97 23.10 -5.34 16.71
C ALA A 97 22.84 -3.84 16.52
N ARG A 98 22.67 -3.16 17.65
CA ARG A 98 22.54 -1.70 17.66
C ARG A 98 23.77 -1.06 17.03
N ASN A 99 23.55 -0.11 16.13
CA ASN A 99 24.61 0.70 15.54
C ASN A 99 24.28 2.19 15.62
N ASP A 100 25.30 3.01 15.46
CA ASP A 100 25.17 4.46 15.50
C ASP A 100 25.26 5.15 14.13
N CYS A 101 24.90 4.41 13.06
CA CYS A 101 24.94 4.93 11.70
C CYS A 101 24.13 6.22 11.56
N ALA A 102 24.78 7.29 11.12
CA ALA A 102 24.15 8.60 10.94
C ALA A 102 23.09 8.60 9.82
N ALA A 103 23.25 7.76 8.80
CA ALA A 103 22.30 7.58 7.70
C ALA A 103 21.15 6.62 8.04
N PHE A 104 20.98 6.24 9.31
CA PHE A 104 19.90 5.34 9.70
C PHE A 104 18.53 6.00 9.54
N ALA A 105 17.68 5.37 8.74
CA ALA A 105 16.26 5.71 8.63
C ALA A 105 15.44 4.44 8.87
N LEU A 106 14.46 4.48 9.78
CA LEU A 106 13.64 3.30 10.06
C LEU A 106 12.77 2.95 8.83
N ARG A 107 12.71 1.66 8.47
CA ARG A 107 11.83 1.20 7.39
C ARG A 107 10.35 1.40 7.77
N VAL A 108 9.63 2.11 6.90
CA VAL A 108 8.18 2.35 7.00
C VAL A 108 7.51 1.80 5.74
N THR A 109 6.45 1.01 5.93
CA THR A 109 5.64 0.45 4.84
C THR A 109 4.22 0.99 4.91
N VAL A 110 3.62 1.25 3.75
CA VAL A 110 2.22 1.65 3.66
C VAL A 110 1.36 0.41 3.47
N GLU A 111 0.53 0.08 4.45
CA GLU A 111 -0.42 -1.02 4.40
C GLU A 111 -1.83 -0.50 4.10
N ARG A 112 -2.66 -1.33 3.44
CA ARG A 112 -4.10 -1.05 3.28
C ARG A 112 -4.85 -1.62 4.48
N ASP A 113 -5.65 -0.79 5.12
CA ASP A 113 -6.57 -1.18 6.18
C ASP A 113 -7.72 -1.99 5.58
N ALA A 114 -7.53 -3.30 5.48
CA ALA A 114 -8.59 -4.27 5.20
C ALA A 114 -9.29 -4.68 6.51
N SER A 115 -9.60 -3.71 7.38
CA SER A 115 -10.26 -3.98 8.65
C SER A 115 -11.61 -4.66 8.38
N PRO A 116 -11.89 -5.83 8.98
CA PRO A 116 -13.16 -6.54 8.82
C PRO A 116 -14.36 -5.75 9.38
N ASP A 117 -14.10 -4.68 10.13
CA ASP A 117 -15.12 -3.82 10.73
C ASP A 117 -15.97 -3.05 9.69
N SER A 118 -15.52 -3.00 8.42
CA SER A 118 -16.34 -2.46 7.33
C SER A 118 -17.36 -3.46 6.76
N THR A 119 -17.32 -4.73 7.19
CA THR A 119 -18.18 -5.79 6.64
C THR A 119 -18.67 -6.70 7.77
N ARG A 120 -19.94 -6.53 8.18
CA ARG A 120 -20.54 -7.40 9.20
C ARG A 120 -20.41 -8.87 8.74
N PRO A 121 -20.20 -9.84 9.64
CA PRO A 121 -20.00 -11.25 9.26
C PRO A 121 -21.10 -11.83 8.35
N GLY A 122 -22.35 -11.32 8.47
CA GLY A 122 -23.47 -11.70 7.60
C GLY A 122 -23.33 -11.21 6.15
N ASP A 123 -22.68 -10.06 5.95
CA ASP A 123 -22.47 -9.46 4.62
C ASP A 123 -21.38 -10.22 3.84
N ILE A 124 -20.44 -10.89 4.51
CA ILE A 124 -19.40 -11.70 3.85
C ILE A 124 -19.99 -12.97 3.24
N ARG A 125 -20.86 -13.69 3.97
CA ARG A 125 -21.50 -14.91 3.43
C ARG A 125 -22.39 -14.57 2.24
N ARG A 126 -23.21 -13.53 2.35
CA ARG A 126 -24.08 -13.06 1.26
C ARG A 126 -23.29 -12.59 0.05
N GLY A 127 -22.23 -11.80 0.26
CA GLY A 127 -21.37 -11.35 -0.83
C GLY A 127 -20.59 -12.48 -1.52
N PHE A 128 -20.25 -13.54 -0.77
CA PHE A 128 -19.67 -14.76 -1.34
C PHE A 128 -20.69 -15.50 -2.21
N ASP A 129 -21.91 -15.73 -1.73
CA ASP A 129 -22.96 -16.42 -2.49
C ASP A 129 -23.34 -15.66 -3.78
N ASP A 130 -23.35 -14.32 -3.73
CA ASP A 130 -23.64 -13.44 -4.88
C ASP A 130 -22.61 -13.56 -6.01
N LEU A 131 -21.34 -13.87 -5.71
CA LEU A 131 -20.28 -14.04 -6.71
C LEU A 131 -20.40 -15.36 -7.49
N PHE A 132 -21.03 -16.37 -6.90
CA PHE A 132 -21.21 -17.69 -7.50
C PHE A 132 -22.64 -17.95 -8.00
N LYS A 133 -23.48 -16.90 -8.04
CA LYS A 133 -24.85 -17.02 -8.53
C LYS A 133 -24.89 -17.55 -9.97
N LYS A 134 -25.49 -18.73 -10.08
CA LYS A 134 -26.13 -19.32 -11.25
C LYS A 134 -27.58 -18.84 -11.32
#